data_AF-A0A3N5UVQ6-F1
#
_entry.id   AF-A0A3N5UVQ6-F1
#
_cell.length_a   1.000
_cell.length_b   1.000
_cell.length_c   1.000
_cell.angle_alpha   90.00
_cell.angle_beta   90.00
_cell.angle_gamma   90.00
#
_symmetry.space_group_name_H-M   'P 1'
#
loop_
_entity.id
_entity.type
_entity.pdbx_description
1 polymer ?
#
loop_
_entity_poly.entity_id
_entity_poly.type
_entity_poly.pdbx_seq_one_letter_code
_entity_poly.pdbx_strand_id
1 'polypeptide(L)'
;MAPHARPATVRRRLACRAMWMIGRLIPQTSGLIPAEVWLCILRGSSNLSGPSNSPGDRIPFRAVYPIIPGRVTPHRKKPTHGVTWFYGRPRNIVGRTRKAGEPEDHRGWQGMMRETMKETSYRTLGRLPILGLLALVLPAAGCGILPDRTLSGPASQVIREGFDGIPRTRYGCYAAAIPGMTFLGSKLGSHNYHGPFFEKDGIAYTCRGGHIDITHLRIGIDWTAYLVAESYRHLMRNDPSFSCKMPVDRSRTHVHITYPFGWDCLSEEDRSAIAERIALALGPYLTFTMVSWHEITTWYGYKCIGLPVEYDSAFSWEDSYSNLLGTMIAVRALQDAEHSYNKAVTIAIDEEMQRLGVLPSAGQARLASKSMKGQWYTGIFLLLFDMKKRNFDIGLDDGDMTPTLVPHVPQCPRAEPQSYPVPTLDVLAEYGFSVTIEIEPREWEKDKILRVVFGNDPQKRINPQTHLAIIMDHIQQEAAAKYGPEYNPGNRLHEPQYVQTGR
;
A
#
# COMPACT_ATOMS: atom_id res chain seq x y z
N MET A 1 -41.91 52.78 22.24
CA MET A 1 -40.97 53.06 23.35
C MET A 1 -40.94 51.87 24.28
N ALA A 2 -39.84 51.09 24.23
CA ALA A 2 -39.26 50.19 25.24
C ALA A 2 -38.36 49.17 24.49
N PRO A 3 -37.19 48.79 25.02
CA PRO A 3 -35.99 48.64 24.20
C PRO A 3 -35.46 47.22 24.02
N HIS A 4 -34.58 47.11 23.02
CA HIS A 4 -33.71 46.00 22.66
C HIS A 4 -32.89 45.42 23.82
N ALA A 5 -32.74 44.09 23.83
CA ALA A 5 -31.66 43.38 24.50
C ALA A 5 -30.82 42.58 23.47
N ARG A 6 -29.50 42.77 23.52
CA ARG A 6 -28.49 42.00 22.76
C ARG A 6 -28.22 40.64 23.43
N PRO A 7 -27.73 39.62 22.71
CA PRO A 7 -27.38 38.33 23.31
C PRO A 7 -25.98 38.34 23.93
N ALA A 8 -25.85 37.71 25.09
CA ALA A 8 -24.58 37.48 25.77
C ALA A 8 -23.97 36.13 25.36
N THR A 9 -22.77 36.18 24.81
CA THR A 9 -21.82 35.08 24.62
C THR A 9 -21.16 34.76 25.96
N VAL A 10 -21.36 33.56 26.54
CA VAL A 10 -20.42 32.96 27.51
C VAL A 10 -20.41 31.42 27.42
N ARG A 11 -19.21 30.92 27.11
CA ARG A 11 -18.60 29.61 27.40
C ARG A 11 -19.34 28.73 28.42
N ARG A 12 -19.57 27.45 28.07
CA ARG A 12 -19.78 26.37 29.06
C ARG A 12 -19.00 25.11 28.69
N ARG A 13 -17.73 25.05 29.10
CA ARG A 13 -17.06 23.82 29.52
C ARG A 13 -17.38 23.65 31.01
N LEU A 14 -18.41 22.89 31.35
CA LEU A 14 -18.71 22.51 32.74
C LEU A 14 -19.72 21.34 32.72
N ALA A 15 -19.21 20.14 32.45
CA ALA A 15 -19.95 18.89 32.71
C ALA A 15 -19.06 17.73 33.20
N CYS A 16 -17.77 17.95 33.47
CA CYS A 16 -16.84 16.87 33.89
C CYS A 16 -16.12 17.12 35.22
N ARG A 17 -16.64 17.98 36.10
CA ARG A 17 -16.11 18.11 37.48
C ARG A 17 -17.22 18.25 38.50
N ALA A 18 -17.86 17.13 38.82
CA ALA A 18 -18.66 16.98 40.04
C ALA A 18 -18.79 15.50 40.41
N MET A 19 -17.69 14.85 40.83
CA MET A 19 -17.70 13.65 41.68
C MET A 19 -16.28 13.30 42.15
N TRP A 20 -15.71 14.14 43.01
CA TRP A 20 -14.65 13.73 43.94
C TRP A 20 -14.45 14.81 45.02
N MET A 21 -15.10 14.63 46.16
CA MET A 21 -14.59 14.99 47.50
C MET A 21 -15.71 14.73 48.52
N ILE A 22 -15.50 13.75 49.40
CA ILE A 22 -15.63 13.79 50.87
C ILE A 22 -15.47 12.35 51.40
N GLY A 23 -14.54 12.14 52.34
CA GLY A 23 -14.55 10.99 53.24
C GLY A 23 -13.22 10.24 53.40
N ARG A 24 -12.27 10.80 54.15
CA ARG A 24 -11.23 10.04 54.87
C ARG A 24 -11.37 10.29 56.38
N LEU A 25 -10.90 9.32 57.18
CA LEU A 25 -10.90 9.11 58.65
C LEU A 25 -12.00 8.09 59.03
N ILE A 26 -11.77 6.87 59.55
CA ILE A 26 -10.78 6.27 60.51
C ILE A 26 -10.70 4.72 60.25
N PRO A 27 -9.63 3.98 60.67
CA PRO A 27 -9.32 2.60 60.23
C PRO A 27 -9.65 1.50 61.27
N GLN A 28 -9.77 0.23 60.85
CA GLN A 28 -9.35 -1.04 61.55
C GLN A 28 -9.88 -2.30 60.80
N THR A 29 -8.99 -3.13 60.23
CA THR A 29 -8.54 -4.49 60.66
C THR A 29 -9.47 -5.69 60.34
N SER A 30 -8.92 -6.59 59.50
CA SER A 30 -8.97 -8.07 59.52
C SER A 30 -10.30 -8.86 59.40
N GLY A 31 -10.34 -9.77 58.42
CA GLY A 31 -10.76 -11.17 58.65
C GLY A 31 -11.97 -11.71 57.88
N LEU A 32 -11.69 -12.71 57.02
CA LEU A 32 -12.50 -13.90 56.68
C LEU A 32 -13.74 -13.81 55.74
N ILE A 33 -13.66 -14.66 54.71
CA ILE A 33 -14.66 -15.18 53.74
C ILE A 33 -15.55 -16.22 54.49
N PRO A 34 -16.86 -16.52 54.20
CA PRO A 34 -17.39 -16.86 52.87
C PRO A 34 -18.88 -16.59 52.50
N ALA A 35 -19.11 -16.69 51.19
CA ALA A 35 -20.23 -17.29 50.45
C ALA A 35 -21.69 -16.76 50.56
N GLU A 36 -22.15 -16.30 49.39
CA GLU A 36 -23.39 -16.68 48.68
C GLU A 36 -24.75 -15.96 48.93
N VAL A 37 -25.36 -15.67 47.77
CA VAL A 37 -26.78 -15.43 47.42
C VAL A 37 -27.39 -14.04 47.70
N TRP A 38 -27.52 -13.18 46.67
CA TRP A 38 -28.79 -13.01 45.93
C TRP A 38 -28.68 -12.10 44.70
N LEU A 39 -29.44 -12.50 43.68
CA LEU A 39 -29.43 -12.07 42.29
C LEU A 39 -29.87 -10.62 42.03
N CYS A 40 -29.24 -10.10 40.98
CA CYS A 40 -29.74 -9.06 40.10
C CYS A 40 -30.52 -9.70 38.93
N ILE A 41 -31.33 -8.89 38.23
CA ILE A 41 -31.81 -9.04 36.83
C ILE A 41 -33.33 -9.30 36.61
N LEU A 42 -33.95 -8.19 36.15
CA LEU A 42 -34.89 -8.02 35.03
C LEU A 42 -36.19 -8.83 34.97
N ARG A 43 -37.29 -8.09 35.11
CA ARG A 43 -38.58 -8.38 34.47
C ARG A 43 -38.50 -8.10 32.97
N GLY A 44 -39.00 -9.04 32.17
CA GLY A 44 -39.54 -8.75 30.85
C GLY A 44 -39.37 -9.87 29.84
N SER A 45 -40.22 -10.89 29.91
CA SER A 45 -40.56 -11.73 28.75
C SER A 45 -41.97 -12.31 28.89
N SER A 46 -42.81 -11.97 27.92
CA SER A 46 -44.12 -12.54 27.60
C SER A 46 -43.96 -13.84 26.80
N ASN A 47 -45.00 -14.67 26.84
CA ASN A 47 -45.00 -16.08 26.47
C ASN A 47 -45.93 -16.35 25.25
N LEU A 48 -45.68 -17.47 24.54
CA LEU A 48 -46.59 -18.33 23.74
C LEU A 48 -46.43 -18.43 22.18
N SER A 49 -45.81 -19.55 21.76
CA SER A 49 -46.22 -20.62 20.80
C SER A 49 -46.86 -20.35 19.40
N GLY A 50 -46.33 -21.02 18.35
CA GLY A 50 -46.71 -21.02 16.90
C GLY A 50 -47.97 -21.84 16.50
N PRO A 51 -48.17 -22.40 15.25
CA PRO A 51 -47.19 -22.75 14.18
C PRO A 51 -47.59 -22.54 12.67
N SER A 52 -46.64 -22.85 11.75
CA SER A 52 -46.68 -23.32 10.33
C SER A 52 -47.41 -22.58 9.18
N ASN A 53 -46.68 -22.18 8.11
CA ASN A 53 -46.83 -22.62 6.69
C ASN A 53 -45.94 -21.82 5.71
N SER A 54 -45.47 -22.47 4.63
CA SER A 54 -44.59 -21.99 3.54
C SER A 54 -45.33 -21.18 2.43
N PRO A 55 -44.74 -20.89 1.25
CA PRO A 55 -43.94 -19.70 0.89
C PRO A 55 -44.60 -18.81 -0.20
N GLY A 56 -44.16 -17.56 -0.39
CA GLY A 56 -44.54 -16.76 -1.57
C GLY A 56 -44.21 -15.26 -1.52
N ASP A 57 -43.40 -14.83 -2.50
CA ASP A 57 -43.32 -13.54 -3.21
C ASP A 57 -43.79 -12.23 -2.56
N ARG A 58 -42.90 -11.21 -2.58
CA ARG A 58 -43.06 -9.87 -3.20
C ARG A 58 -41.87 -8.95 -2.81
N ILE A 59 -41.01 -8.58 -3.75
CA ILE A 59 -40.93 -7.31 -4.53
C ILE A 59 -40.53 -6.07 -3.70
N PRO A 60 -39.52 -5.28 -4.15
CA PRO A 60 -38.84 -4.24 -3.36
C PRO A 60 -39.57 -2.88 -3.33
N PHE A 61 -39.29 -2.13 -2.27
CA PHE A 61 -39.71 -0.74 -2.07
C PHE A 61 -39.02 0.21 -3.07
N ARG A 62 -39.84 0.91 -3.86
CA ARG A 62 -39.45 1.99 -4.78
C ARG A 62 -39.83 3.32 -4.11
N ALA A 63 -38.84 4.14 -3.80
CA ALA A 63 -39.08 5.54 -3.41
C ALA A 63 -39.22 6.40 -4.68
N VAL A 64 -40.20 7.31 -4.67
CA VAL A 64 -40.72 8.00 -5.84
C VAL A 64 -40.87 9.51 -5.53
N TYR A 65 -40.24 10.33 -6.40
CA TYR A 65 -40.52 11.73 -6.79
C TYR A 65 -40.10 12.92 -5.86
N PRO A 66 -39.82 14.14 -6.43
CA PRO A 66 -40.44 14.72 -7.62
C PRO A 66 -39.57 15.31 -8.74
N ILE A 67 -40.18 15.26 -9.93
CA ILE A 67 -39.80 15.87 -11.21
C ILE A 67 -40.25 17.34 -11.23
N ILE A 68 -39.38 18.25 -11.70
CA ILE A 68 -39.76 19.61 -12.12
C ILE A 68 -39.52 19.74 -13.64
N PRO A 69 -40.47 20.30 -14.43
CA PRO A 69 -40.41 20.31 -15.89
C PRO A 69 -39.76 21.59 -16.45
N GLY A 70 -39.05 21.50 -17.58
CA GLY A 70 -38.48 22.69 -18.22
C GLY A 70 -37.91 22.49 -19.64
N ARG A 71 -38.80 22.48 -20.64
CA ARG A 71 -38.66 22.93 -22.05
C ARG A 71 -37.40 22.59 -22.86
N VAL A 72 -37.64 21.79 -23.90
CA VAL A 72 -36.87 21.70 -25.14
C VAL A 72 -37.46 22.68 -26.17
N THR A 73 -36.60 23.46 -26.84
CA THR A 73 -36.86 23.94 -28.22
C THR A 73 -35.58 23.85 -29.05
N PRO A 74 -35.65 23.45 -30.34
CA PRO A 74 -34.49 23.14 -31.16
C PRO A 74 -34.09 24.34 -32.05
N HIS A 75 -32.79 24.48 -32.34
CA HIS A 75 -32.35 25.20 -33.53
C HIS A 75 -31.36 24.39 -34.35
N ARG A 76 -31.64 24.35 -35.65
CA ARG A 76 -30.96 23.62 -36.71
C ARG A 76 -30.40 24.66 -37.70
N LYS A 77 -29.26 24.31 -38.34
CA LYS A 77 -28.66 24.86 -39.59
C LYS A 77 -27.87 26.19 -39.46
N LYS A 78 -26.71 26.42 -40.11
CA LYS A 78 -25.75 25.66 -40.97
C LYS A 78 -24.52 26.62 -41.25
N PRO A 79 -23.59 26.36 -42.19
CA PRO A 79 -22.13 26.21 -41.97
C PRO A 79 -21.27 27.38 -42.54
N THR A 80 -19.94 27.15 -42.62
CA THR A 80 -18.85 27.77 -43.44
C THR A 80 -17.65 28.08 -42.52
N HIS A 81 -16.36 27.90 -42.78
CA HIS A 81 -15.43 27.61 -43.89
C HIS A 81 -14.40 26.59 -43.33
N GLY A 82 -13.73 25.67 -44.03
CA GLY A 82 -13.14 25.74 -45.37
C GLY A 82 -11.67 26.15 -45.31
N VAL A 83 -10.75 25.30 -44.80
CA VAL A 83 -9.31 25.37 -45.15
C VAL A 83 -8.71 23.96 -45.19
N THR A 84 -8.46 23.51 -46.41
CA THR A 84 -7.60 22.41 -46.85
C THR A 84 -6.11 22.77 -46.71
N TRP A 85 -5.29 21.83 -46.26
CA TRP A 85 -3.87 21.75 -46.65
C TRP A 85 -3.55 20.33 -47.12
N PHE A 86 -3.12 20.25 -48.38
CA PHE A 86 -2.51 19.09 -49.04
C PHE A 86 -0.99 19.32 -49.17
N TYR A 87 -0.29 18.25 -49.56
CA TYR A 87 1.15 18.09 -49.87
C TYR A 87 2.02 17.60 -48.70
N GLY A 88 2.81 16.53 -48.81
CA GLY A 88 3.09 15.65 -49.95
C GLY A 88 4.04 14.50 -49.54
N ARG A 89 3.93 13.36 -50.24
CA ARG A 89 4.90 12.25 -50.26
C ARG A 89 6.19 12.68 -51.00
N PRO A 90 7.31 11.98 -50.75
CA PRO A 90 7.91 11.14 -51.80
C PRO A 90 8.27 9.74 -51.26
N ARG A 91 7.81 8.65 -51.90
CA ARG A 91 8.44 7.84 -52.98
C ARG A 91 9.71 7.06 -52.58
N ASN A 92 9.51 5.74 -52.67
CA ASN A 92 10.44 4.61 -52.74
C ASN A 92 11.74 4.87 -53.54
N ILE A 93 12.83 4.28 -53.04
CA ILE A 93 13.94 3.80 -53.87
C ILE A 93 14.12 2.30 -53.60
N VAL A 94 14.26 1.57 -54.71
CA VAL A 94 14.43 0.12 -54.85
C VAL A 94 15.89 -0.19 -55.19
N GLY A 95 16.36 -1.36 -54.74
CA GLY A 95 17.53 -2.08 -55.27
C GLY A 95 18.79 -1.91 -54.40
N ARG A 96 19.58 -2.95 -54.09
CA ARG A 96 19.84 -4.22 -54.77
C ARG A 96 20.52 -5.20 -53.81
N THR A 97 20.20 -6.47 -53.97
CA THR A 97 20.87 -7.66 -53.44
C THR A 97 22.29 -7.88 -53.98
N ARG A 98 23.19 -8.47 -53.18
CA ARG A 98 24.15 -9.51 -53.63
C ARG A 98 24.61 -10.42 -52.48
N LYS A 99 24.78 -11.70 -52.84
CA LYS A 99 25.06 -12.90 -52.05
C LYS A 99 26.57 -13.19 -51.87
N ALA A 100 26.86 -13.91 -50.78
CA ALA A 100 27.73 -15.09 -50.61
C ALA A 100 29.26 -15.03 -50.78
N GLY A 101 29.95 -15.68 -49.82
CA GLY A 101 31.32 -16.21 -49.93
C GLY A 101 32.06 -16.30 -48.58
N GLU A 102 32.01 -17.46 -47.91
CA GLU A 102 32.83 -17.88 -46.75
C GLU A 102 34.31 -18.19 -47.15
N PRO A 103 35.17 -18.80 -46.29
CA PRO A 103 35.76 -18.31 -45.03
C PRO A 103 37.31 -18.45 -45.00
N GLU A 104 38.00 -17.84 -44.02
CA GLU A 104 39.37 -18.23 -43.67
C GLU A 104 39.51 -18.59 -42.18
N ASP A 105 40.05 -19.80 -41.96
CA ASP A 105 40.51 -20.44 -40.74
C ASP A 105 41.82 -19.79 -40.27
N HIS A 106 41.95 -19.45 -38.98
CA HIS A 106 43.23 -19.56 -38.28
C HIS A 106 43.02 -19.81 -36.79
N ARG A 107 43.15 -21.09 -36.43
CA ARG A 107 43.55 -21.60 -35.12
C ARG A 107 44.83 -20.94 -34.57
N GLY A 108 44.88 -20.80 -33.25
CA GLY A 108 46.11 -21.03 -32.47
C GLY A 108 46.40 -20.01 -31.37
N TRP A 109 46.99 -20.50 -30.28
CA TRP A 109 47.54 -19.78 -29.12
C TRP A 109 46.65 -19.68 -27.86
N GLN A 110 46.33 -20.84 -27.30
CA GLN A 110 46.47 -21.07 -25.86
C GLN A 110 47.76 -21.86 -25.63
N GLY A 111 48.60 -21.41 -24.69
CA GLY A 111 49.66 -22.24 -24.08
C GLY A 111 51.10 -21.72 -24.21
N MET A 112 51.55 -20.91 -23.24
CA MET A 112 52.94 -20.90 -22.75
C MET A 112 52.96 -20.10 -21.42
N MET A 113 52.93 -20.77 -20.27
CA MET A 113 54.07 -20.91 -19.34
C MET A 113 54.68 -19.54 -18.97
N ARG A 114 54.41 -18.95 -17.80
CA ARG A 114 54.75 -19.40 -16.43
C ARG A 114 56.27 -19.62 -16.28
N GLU A 115 56.86 -18.86 -15.36
CA GLU A 115 58.23 -18.92 -14.82
C GLU A 115 59.36 -18.17 -15.55
N THR A 116 59.77 -17.03 -14.96
CA THR A 116 61.18 -16.78 -14.64
C THR A 116 61.30 -15.77 -13.48
N MET A 117 61.80 -16.25 -12.34
CA MET A 117 62.24 -15.45 -11.19
C MET A 117 63.72 -15.09 -11.33
N LYS A 118 64.11 -13.91 -10.78
CA LYS A 118 65.31 -13.60 -9.95
C LYS A 118 65.86 -12.20 -10.26
N GLU A 119 65.67 -11.27 -9.31
CA GLU A 119 66.66 -10.77 -8.33
C GLU A 119 67.55 -9.63 -8.85
N THR A 120 67.32 -8.40 -8.35
CA THR A 120 68.42 -7.55 -7.89
C THR A 120 67.92 -6.55 -6.84
N SER A 121 68.83 -6.21 -5.92
CA SER A 121 68.60 -5.78 -4.55
C SER A 121 68.82 -4.28 -4.31
N TYR A 122 68.44 -3.84 -3.09
CA TYR A 122 68.84 -2.65 -2.32
C TYR A 122 68.15 -1.30 -2.59
N ARG A 123 67.31 -0.84 -1.65
CA ARG A 123 67.76 0.02 -0.54
C ARG A 123 66.64 0.33 0.47
N THR A 124 67.07 0.24 1.72
CA THR A 124 66.50 0.61 3.01
C THR A 124 65.85 2.00 3.07
N LEU A 125 64.58 2.06 3.49
CA LEU A 125 63.98 3.12 4.32
C LEU A 125 62.82 2.43 5.07
N GLY A 126 62.96 2.13 6.36
CA GLY A 126 62.61 3.06 7.42
C GLY A 126 61.31 2.58 8.08
N ARG A 127 61.44 1.82 9.17
CA ARG A 127 60.33 1.32 9.99
C ARG A 127 59.53 2.49 10.57
N LEU A 128 58.22 2.53 10.29
CA LEU A 128 57.21 3.21 11.10
C LEU A 128 56.05 2.21 11.33
N PRO A 129 55.55 2.05 12.57
CA PRO A 129 54.60 1.00 12.88
C PRO A 129 53.22 1.36 12.32
N ILE A 130 52.64 0.41 11.58
CA ILE A 130 51.25 0.42 11.12
C ILE A 130 50.37 0.20 12.35
N LEU A 131 50.06 1.28 13.06
CA LEU A 131 49.10 1.33 14.17
C LEU A 131 48.43 2.71 14.12
N GLY A 132 47.65 2.92 13.06
CA GLY A 132 47.06 4.23 12.78
C GLY A 132 46.18 4.26 11.54
N LEU A 133 45.37 3.22 11.31
CA LEU A 133 44.32 3.21 10.27
C LEU A 133 43.22 2.18 10.59
N LEU A 134 42.77 2.19 11.85
CA LEU A 134 41.61 1.43 12.33
C LEU A 134 40.80 2.30 13.31
N ALA A 135 40.59 3.57 12.96
CA ALA A 135 39.86 4.54 13.78
C ALA A 135 38.95 5.50 12.98
N LEU A 136 38.47 5.07 11.81
CA LEU A 136 37.45 5.82 11.04
C LEU A 136 36.41 4.88 10.43
N VAL A 137 35.77 4.06 11.28
CA VAL A 137 34.42 3.55 11.05
C VAL A 137 33.69 3.59 12.39
N LEU A 138 33.34 4.78 12.84
CA LEU A 138 32.21 4.95 13.74
C LEU A 138 31.01 5.20 12.82
N PRO A 139 30.09 4.24 12.58
CA PRO A 139 28.74 4.68 12.36
C PRO A 139 28.30 5.29 13.69
N ALA A 140 27.69 6.47 13.62
CA ALA A 140 26.79 6.92 14.68
C ALA A 140 25.59 5.95 14.72
N ALA A 141 25.84 4.73 15.18
CA ALA A 141 24.82 3.85 15.69
C ALA A 141 24.50 4.39 17.08
N GLY A 142 23.46 5.23 17.15
CA GLY A 142 22.74 5.40 18.40
C GLY A 142 22.43 4.01 18.96
N CYS A 143 22.59 3.85 20.28
CA CYS A 143 22.43 2.60 21.01
C CYS A 143 21.25 1.76 20.51
N GLY A 144 21.52 0.70 19.75
CA GLY A 144 20.52 -0.22 19.17
C GLY A 144 20.85 -1.68 19.42
N ILE A 145 21.33 -2.02 20.64
CA ILE A 145 21.72 -3.39 21.02
C ILE A 145 20.68 -4.03 21.96
N LEU A 146 19.62 -3.31 22.34
CA LEU A 146 18.50 -3.95 23.05
C LEU A 146 17.50 -4.47 22.02
N PRO A 147 17.19 -5.78 22.00
CA PRO A 147 16.13 -6.30 21.15
C PRO A 147 14.82 -5.64 21.59
N ASP A 148 14.08 -5.16 20.59
CA ASP A 148 12.75 -4.59 20.77
C ASP A 148 11.88 -5.60 21.54
N ARG A 149 11.58 -5.26 22.80
CA ARG A 149 10.93 -6.21 23.73
C ARG A 149 9.54 -6.58 23.24
N THR A 150 8.89 -5.69 22.48
CA THR A 150 7.53 -5.89 21.97
C THR A 150 7.48 -6.98 20.91
N LEU A 151 8.60 -7.26 20.22
CA LEU A 151 8.69 -8.34 19.24
C LEU A 151 8.84 -9.74 19.87
N SER A 152 8.98 -9.83 21.20
CA SER A 152 9.09 -11.11 21.90
C SER A 152 7.74 -11.62 22.41
N GLY A 153 6.77 -10.73 22.60
CA GLY A 153 5.39 -11.06 23.00
C GLY A 153 4.50 -11.40 21.80
N PRO A 154 3.24 -11.81 22.04
CA PRO A 154 2.25 -12.03 20.99
C PRO A 154 2.10 -10.85 20.03
N ALA A 155 1.90 -11.13 18.75
CA ALA A 155 1.76 -10.12 17.71
C ALA A 155 0.62 -9.13 17.99
N SER A 156 -0.47 -9.59 18.59
CA SER A 156 -1.60 -8.74 19.02
C SER A 156 -1.24 -7.70 20.09
N GLN A 157 -0.22 -7.95 20.92
CA GLN A 157 0.21 -6.97 21.93
C GLN A 157 0.94 -5.79 21.29
N VAL A 158 1.53 -5.98 20.12
CA VAL A 158 2.25 -4.92 19.39
C VAL A 158 1.35 -3.73 19.05
N ILE A 159 0.03 -3.91 18.89
CA ILE A 159 -0.90 -2.80 18.67
C ILE A 159 -0.84 -1.79 19.83
N ARG A 160 -0.71 -2.29 21.07
CA ARG A 160 -0.75 -1.46 22.28
C ARG A 160 0.64 -1.02 22.73
N GLU A 161 1.62 -1.92 22.59
CA GLU A 161 2.99 -1.69 23.02
C GLU A 161 3.78 -0.85 22.02
N GLY A 162 3.49 -1.00 20.73
CA GLY A 162 4.18 -0.34 19.63
C GLY A 162 5.52 -0.97 19.26
N PHE A 163 6.26 -0.25 18.43
CA PHE A 163 7.60 -0.62 17.98
C PHE A 163 8.61 0.42 18.44
N ASP A 164 9.84 0.01 18.73
CA ASP A 164 10.92 0.92 19.14
C ASP A 164 11.43 1.79 17.97
N GLY A 165 11.04 1.48 16.73
CA GLY A 165 11.45 2.21 15.54
C GLY A 165 10.55 1.99 14.33
N ILE A 166 10.74 2.84 13.33
CA ILE A 166 10.06 2.72 12.03
C ILE A 166 10.49 1.42 11.31
N PRO A 167 9.67 0.90 10.40
CA PRO A 167 10.03 -0.25 9.57
C PRO A 167 11.36 -0.06 8.84
N ARG A 168 12.13 -1.14 8.71
CA ARG A 168 13.37 -1.12 7.93
C ARG A 168 13.08 -0.84 6.44
N THR A 169 13.98 -0.11 5.79
CA THR A 169 13.91 0.06 4.34
C THR A 169 14.20 -1.27 3.63
N ARG A 170 13.36 -1.60 2.64
CA ARG A 170 13.59 -2.70 1.69
C ARG A 170 13.57 -2.12 0.27
N TYR A 171 14.33 -2.73 -0.63
CA TYR A 171 14.40 -2.29 -2.02
C TYR A 171 13.72 -3.32 -2.91
N GLY A 172 12.61 -2.91 -3.53
CA GLY A 172 11.80 -3.75 -4.41
C GLY A 172 12.55 -4.24 -5.64
N CYS A 173 11.90 -5.17 -6.36
CA CYS A 173 12.43 -5.70 -7.61
C CYS A 173 11.32 -5.76 -8.66
N TYR A 174 11.70 -5.93 -9.93
CA TYR A 174 10.73 -5.98 -11.02
C TYR A 174 10.34 -7.42 -11.32
N ALA A 175 9.06 -7.67 -11.58
CA ALA A 175 8.60 -8.97 -12.07
C ALA A 175 9.15 -9.33 -13.46
N ALA A 176 9.85 -8.43 -14.15
CA ALA A 176 10.50 -8.69 -15.43
C ALA A 176 11.72 -9.64 -15.30
N ALA A 177 11.75 -10.73 -16.06
CA ALA A 177 12.85 -11.71 -16.05
C ALA A 177 14.09 -11.21 -16.84
N ILE A 178 14.70 -10.13 -16.35
CA ILE A 178 15.97 -9.58 -16.82
C ILE A 178 17.13 -10.08 -15.93
N PRO A 179 18.40 -9.97 -16.37
CA PRO A 179 19.56 -10.25 -15.53
C PRO A 179 19.56 -9.37 -14.28
N GLY A 180 19.88 -9.95 -13.12
CA GLY A 180 19.87 -9.26 -11.82
C GLY A 180 18.56 -9.34 -11.04
N MET A 181 17.46 -9.78 -11.66
CA MET A 181 16.19 -9.99 -10.95
C MET A 181 16.11 -11.37 -10.30
N THR A 182 15.76 -11.36 -9.01
CA THR A 182 15.60 -12.56 -8.17
C THR A 182 14.18 -13.08 -8.25
N PHE A 183 14.04 -14.37 -8.53
CA PHE A 183 12.76 -15.07 -8.46
C PHE A 183 12.80 -16.09 -7.33
N LEU A 184 11.63 -16.36 -6.75
CA LEU A 184 11.47 -17.22 -5.58
C LEU A 184 10.49 -18.36 -5.90
N GLY A 185 10.70 -19.49 -5.22
CA GLY A 185 9.70 -20.54 -5.11
C GLY A 185 8.90 -20.39 -3.82
N SER A 186 8.24 -21.45 -3.37
CA SER A 186 7.37 -21.41 -2.18
C SER A 186 8.10 -21.20 -0.84
N LYS A 187 9.43 -21.32 -0.79
CA LYS A 187 10.22 -21.15 0.44
C LYS A 187 10.73 -19.71 0.59
N LEU A 188 9.89 -18.84 1.15
CA LEU A 188 10.09 -17.38 1.23
C LEU A 188 10.95 -16.89 2.41
N GLY A 189 11.31 -17.80 3.32
CA GLY A 189 12.12 -17.45 4.49
C GLY A 189 11.34 -16.76 5.61
N SER A 190 11.99 -16.56 6.75
CA SER A 190 11.33 -16.04 7.96
C SER A 190 11.33 -14.51 7.97
N HIS A 191 10.20 -13.91 8.34
CA HIS A 191 10.06 -12.47 8.47
C HIS A 191 10.86 -11.87 9.63
N ASN A 192 11.35 -10.65 9.41
CA ASN A 192 12.08 -9.87 10.39
C ASN A 192 11.88 -8.36 10.17
N TYR A 193 11.25 -7.71 11.16
CA TYR A 193 10.96 -6.27 11.16
C TYR A 193 12.22 -5.37 11.13
N HIS A 194 13.27 -5.71 11.90
CA HIS A 194 14.45 -4.85 12.09
C HIS A 194 15.65 -5.21 11.21
N GLY A 195 15.81 -6.48 10.85
CA GLY A 195 17.01 -6.98 10.16
C GLY A 195 16.69 -7.76 8.88
N PRO A 196 17.66 -7.89 7.95
CA PRO A 196 17.44 -8.62 6.70
C PRO A 196 17.65 -10.14 6.82
N PHE A 197 18.06 -10.65 7.98
CA PHE A 197 18.46 -12.05 8.12
C PHE A 197 17.28 -13.00 7.94
N PHE A 198 17.51 -14.08 7.19
CA PHE A 198 16.56 -15.18 6.90
C PHE A 198 15.37 -14.86 6.01
N GLU A 199 15.09 -13.58 5.73
CA GLU A 199 14.14 -13.17 4.69
C GLU A 199 14.70 -13.52 3.30
N LYS A 200 13.80 -13.89 2.38
CA LYS A 200 14.11 -13.93 0.95
C LYS A 200 13.22 -12.95 0.22
N ASP A 201 13.88 -11.98 -0.39
CA ASP A 201 13.26 -10.92 -1.17
C ASP A 201 13.41 -11.25 -2.67
N GLY A 202 12.38 -10.96 -3.45
CA GLY A 202 12.29 -11.34 -4.86
C GLY A 202 10.84 -11.55 -5.33
N ILE A 203 10.71 -12.04 -6.56
CA ILE A 203 9.41 -12.23 -7.20
C ILE A 203 8.98 -13.69 -7.11
N ALA A 204 7.86 -13.95 -6.44
CA ALA A 204 7.16 -15.23 -6.49
C ALA A 204 6.07 -15.19 -7.58
N TYR A 205 5.58 -16.36 -7.99
CA TYR A 205 4.38 -16.46 -8.82
C TYR A 205 3.36 -17.36 -8.14
N THR A 206 2.10 -16.94 -8.15
CA THR A 206 0.96 -17.68 -7.60
C THR A 206 -0.09 -17.85 -8.69
N CYS A 207 -0.81 -18.96 -8.68
CA CYS A 207 -1.80 -19.21 -9.72
C CYS A 207 -2.96 -18.20 -9.70
N ARG A 208 -3.35 -17.69 -8.53
CA ARG A 208 -4.52 -16.79 -8.38
C ARG A 208 -4.15 -15.33 -8.16
N GLY A 209 -2.91 -15.03 -7.78
CA GLY A 209 -2.40 -13.68 -7.56
C GLY A 209 -1.39 -13.20 -8.60
N GLY A 210 -0.97 -14.05 -9.55
CA GLY A 210 0.04 -13.70 -10.54
C GLY A 210 1.43 -13.56 -9.92
N HIS A 211 2.25 -12.65 -10.46
CA HIS A 211 3.53 -12.30 -9.85
C HIS A 211 3.30 -11.51 -8.56
N ILE A 212 4.03 -11.85 -7.50
CA ILE A 212 4.00 -11.16 -6.21
C ILE A 212 5.42 -10.71 -5.88
N ASP A 213 5.63 -9.41 -5.68
CA ASP A 213 6.87 -8.88 -5.12
C ASP A 213 6.84 -9.02 -3.60
N ILE A 214 7.63 -9.97 -3.09
CA ILE A 214 7.73 -10.26 -1.66
C ILE A 214 8.28 -9.06 -0.89
N THR A 215 9.08 -8.21 -1.54
CA THR A 215 9.62 -7.01 -0.92
C THR A 215 8.52 -5.99 -0.65
N HIS A 216 7.73 -5.64 -1.68
CA HIS A 216 6.59 -4.72 -1.53
C HIS A 216 5.56 -5.26 -0.55
N LEU A 217 5.30 -6.56 -0.59
CA LEU A 217 4.45 -7.25 0.38
C LEU A 217 4.95 -7.05 1.82
N ARG A 218 6.26 -7.26 2.09
CA ARG A 218 6.84 -7.06 3.43
C ARG A 218 6.87 -5.58 3.85
N ILE A 219 7.08 -4.65 2.92
CA ILE A 219 6.97 -3.21 3.17
C ILE A 219 5.53 -2.89 3.62
N GLY A 220 4.52 -3.33 2.87
CA GLY A 220 3.11 -3.15 3.21
C GLY A 220 2.75 -3.75 4.56
N ILE A 221 3.33 -4.91 4.91
CA ILE A 221 3.10 -5.55 6.22
C ILE A 221 3.61 -4.67 7.36
N ASP A 222 4.90 -4.31 7.34
CA ASP A 222 5.52 -3.62 8.47
C ASP A 222 5.01 -2.20 8.64
N TRP A 223 4.75 -1.49 7.54
CA TRP A 223 4.14 -0.15 7.60
C TRP A 223 2.71 -0.20 8.13
N THR A 224 1.94 -1.23 7.77
CA THR A 224 0.60 -1.42 8.35
C THR A 224 0.69 -1.68 9.83
N ALA A 225 1.55 -2.60 10.27
CA ALA A 225 1.68 -2.87 11.70
C ALA A 225 2.12 -1.65 12.49
N TYR A 226 3.11 -0.92 11.98
CA TYR A 226 3.59 0.32 12.58
C TYR A 226 2.49 1.39 12.66
N LEU A 227 1.74 1.60 11.58
CA LEU A 227 0.67 2.61 11.54
C LEU A 227 -0.56 2.21 12.35
N VAL A 228 -0.85 0.92 12.52
CA VAL A 228 -1.86 0.45 13.48
C VAL A 228 -1.43 0.86 14.90
N ALA A 229 -0.21 0.54 15.31
CA ALA A 229 0.27 0.88 16.65
C ALA A 229 0.34 2.40 16.89
N GLU A 230 0.82 3.17 15.92
CA GLU A 230 0.87 4.63 16.00
C GLU A 230 -0.54 5.26 16.06
N SER A 231 -1.49 4.72 15.28
CA SER A 231 -2.88 5.16 15.32
C SER A 231 -3.50 4.88 16.69
N TYR A 232 -3.31 3.68 17.23
CA TYR A 232 -3.76 3.31 18.59
C TYR A 232 -3.21 4.27 19.64
N ARG A 233 -1.91 4.58 19.58
CA ARG A 233 -1.24 5.50 20.50
C ARG A 233 -1.85 6.90 20.45
N HIS A 234 -2.15 7.43 19.26
CA HIS A 234 -2.80 8.74 19.11
C HIS A 234 -4.26 8.74 19.58
N LEU A 235 -5.01 7.67 19.30
CA LEU A 235 -6.38 7.49 19.78
C LEU A 235 -6.45 7.51 21.32
N MET A 236 -5.56 6.77 21.98
CA MET A 236 -5.51 6.69 23.44
C MET A 236 -5.02 7.97 24.12
N ARG A 237 -4.23 8.79 23.43
CA ARG A 237 -3.79 10.12 23.90
C ARG A 237 -4.80 11.23 23.62
N ASN A 238 -5.88 10.93 22.90
CA ASN A 238 -6.85 11.90 22.43
C ASN A 238 -6.20 13.01 21.56
N ASP A 239 -5.23 12.60 20.72
CA ASP A 239 -4.54 13.50 19.80
C ASP A 239 -5.42 13.73 18.54
N PRO A 240 -5.92 14.95 18.28
CA PRO A 240 -6.84 15.22 17.16
C PRO A 240 -6.16 15.15 15.79
N SER A 241 -4.83 15.06 15.73
CA SER A 241 -4.12 14.97 14.47
C SER A 241 -2.71 14.42 14.64
N PHE A 242 -2.23 13.73 13.62
CA PHE A 242 -0.84 13.32 13.49
C PHE A 242 -0.41 13.30 12.03
N SER A 243 0.87 13.05 11.78
CA SER A 243 1.37 12.90 10.42
C SER A 243 2.31 11.71 10.30
N CYS A 244 2.19 10.96 9.21
CA CYS A 244 3.06 9.85 8.88
C CYS A 244 3.77 10.09 7.54
N LYS A 245 4.89 9.38 7.37
CA LYS A 245 5.76 9.48 6.20
C LYS A 245 6.61 8.23 6.07
N MET A 246 6.66 7.64 4.87
CA MET A 246 7.66 6.64 4.51
C MET A 246 9.00 7.31 4.22
N PRO A 247 10.15 6.78 4.69
CA PRO A 247 11.47 7.37 4.48
C PRO A 247 11.83 7.56 3.01
N VAL A 248 11.36 6.65 2.15
CA VAL A 248 11.62 6.65 0.71
C VAL A 248 10.82 7.71 -0.05
N ASP A 249 9.76 8.24 0.54
CA ASP A 249 8.95 9.31 -0.03
C ASP A 249 9.38 10.67 0.50
N ARG A 250 9.05 11.76 -0.19
CA ARG A 250 9.21 13.12 0.36
C ARG A 250 7.92 13.62 0.97
N SER A 251 6.79 13.17 0.42
CA SER A 251 5.44 13.45 0.84
C SER A 251 5.19 13.19 2.31
N ARG A 252 4.25 13.93 2.86
CA ARG A 252 3.77 13.76 4.23
C ARG A 252 2.27 13.58 4.20
N THR A 253 1.79 12.52 4.85
CA THR A 253 0.36 12.26 5.04
C THR A 253 -0.05 12.84 6.38
N HIS A 254 -1.06 13.70 6.37
CA HIS A 254 -1.65 14.33 7.55
C HIS A 254 -2.97 13.64 7.84
N VAL A 255 -3.19 13.28 9.10
CA VAL A 255 -4.39 12.59 9.58
C VAL A 255 -5.04 13.47 10.63
N HIS A 256 -6.32 13.76 10.44
CA HIS A 256 -7.15 14.53 11.36
C HIS A 256 -8.30 13.66 11.86
N ILE A 257 -8.38 13.45 13.18
CA ILE A 257 -9.37 12.59 13.83
C ILE A 257 -10.40 13.47 14.53
N THR A 258 -11.68 13.23 14.23
CA THR A 258 -12.80 13.74 15.01
C THR A 258 -13.31 12.61 15.90
N TYR A 259 -13.24 12.84 17.21
CA TYR A 259 -13.65 11.88 18.22
C TYR A 259 -15.16 11.94 18.50
N PRO A 260 -15.81 10.80 18.83
CA PRO A 260 -17.21 10.77 19.17
C PRO A 260 -17.49 11.49 20.50
N PHE A 261 -18.73 11.95 20.67
CA PHE A 261 -19.18 12.53 21.94
C PHE A 261 -19.03 11.51 23.08
N GLY A 262 -18.45 11.94 24.20
CA GLY A 262 -18.26 11.08 25.37
C GLY A 262 -17.05 10.15 25.32
N TRP A 263 -16.18 10.25 24.29
CA TRP A 263 -14.93 9.48 24.21
C TRP A 263 -14.08 9.55 25.50
N ASP A 264 -13.94 10.75 26.07
CA ASP A 264 -13.19 10.97 27.31
C ASP A 264 -13.89 10.43 28.57
N CYS A 265 -15.18 10.06 28.46
CA CYS A 265 -15.98 9.52 29.56
C CYS A 265 -15.98 7.99 29.60
N LEU A 266 -15.45 7.33 28.57
CA LEU A 266 -15.33 5.88 28.53
C LEU A 266 -14.30 5.39 29.56
N SER A 267 -14.50 4.15 30.03
CA SER A 267 -13.47 3.46 30.80
C SER A 267 -12.21 3.26 29.94
N GLU A 268 -11.05 3.11 30.58
CA GLU A 268 -9.81 2.86 29.83
C GLU A 268 -9.88 1.56 29.02
N GLU A 269 -10.56 0.54 29.56
CA GLU A 269 -10.77 -0.76 28.91
C GLU A 269 -11.64 -0.63 27.65
N ASP A 270 -12.81 0.02 27.75
CA ASP A 270 -13.70 0.24 26.59
C ASP A 270 -13.01 1.11 25.54
N ARG A 271 -12.32 2.17 25.98
CA ARG A 271 -11.59 3.08 25.10
C ARG A 271 -10.47 2.35 24.38
N SER A 272 -9.72 1.49 25.07
CA SER A 272 -8.66 0.66 24.48
C SER A 272 -9.23 -0.32 23.45
N ALA A 273 -10.31 -1.03 23.77
CA ALA A 273 -10.93 -1.98 22.85
C ALA A 273 -11.47 -1.31 21.57
N ILE A 274 -12.08 -0.12 21.69
CA ILE A 274 -12.54 0.66 20.53
C ILE A 274 -11.33 1.20 19.76
N ALA A 275 -10.33 1.76 20.44
CA ALA A 275 -9.13 2.29 19.79
C ALA A 275 -8.39 1.22 18.98
N GLU A 276 -8.31 -0.02 19.48
CA GLU A 276 -7.71 -1.15 18.76
C GLU A 276 -8.46 -1.45 17.46
N ARG A 277 -9.80 -1.49 17.50
CA ARG A 277 -10.64 -1.68 16.31
C ARG A 277 -10.47 -0.56 15.29
N ILE A 278 -10.47 0.69 15.74
CA ILE A 278 -10.28 1.85 14.85
C ILE A 278 -8.87 1.84 14.26
N ALA A 279 -7.85 1.52 15.05
CA ALA A 279 -6.47 1.44 14.60
C ALA A 279 -6.27 0.35 13.53
N LEU A 280 -6.89 -0.83 13.71
CA LEU A 280 -6.85 -1.93 12.74
C LEU A 280 -7.51 -1.61 11.39
N ALA A 281 -8.39 -0.60 11.32
CA ALA A 281 -8.92 -0.08 10.06
C ALA A 281 -8.08 1.07 9.50
N LEU A 282 -7.63 1.98 10.36
CA LEU A 282 -6.87 3.16 9.93
C LEU A 282 -5.47 2.80 9.42
N GLY A 283 -4.78 1.86 10.07
CA GLY A 283 -3.44 1.40 9.69
C GLY A 283 -3.33 0.92 8.24
N PRO A 284 -4.09 -0.12 7.82
CA PRO A 284 -4.03 -0.63 6.44
C PRO A 284 -4.49 0.42 5.42
N TYR A 285 -5.50 1.25 5.74
CA TYR A 285 -5.93 2.34 4.87
C TYR A 285 -4.81 3.35 4.63
N LEU A 286 -4.13 3.79 5.70
CA LEU A 286 -3.01 4.72 5.59
C LEU A 286 -1.85 4.12 4.81
N THR A 287 -1.45 2.88 5.10
CA THR A 287 -0.38 2.20 4.36
C THR A 287 -0.72 2.08 2.89
N PHE A 288 -1.91 1.56 2.56
CA PHE A 288 -2.33 1.36 1.18
C PHE A 288 -2.40 2.68 0.41
N THR A 289 -2.88 3.75 1.07
CA THR A 289 -2.87 5.10 0.51
C THR A 289 -1.43 5.58 0.25
N MET A 290 -0.51 5.35 1.19
CA MET A 290 0.88 5.80 1.08
C MET A 290 1.66 5.06 -0.02
N VAL A 291 1.52 3.74 -0.14
CA VAL A 291 2.16 2.97 -1.22
C VAL A 291 1.53 3.25 -2.58
N SER A 292 0.20 3.45 -2.66
CA SER A 292 -0.43 3.90 -3.91
C SER A 292 0.05 5.30 -4.30
N TRP A 293 0.28 6.18 -3.32
CA TRP A 293 0.84 7.50 -3.56
C TRP A 293 2.29 7.42 -4.03
N HIS A 294 3.10 6.49 -3.51
CA HIS A 294 4.45 6.21 -4.02
C HIS A 294 4.40 5.93 -5.53
N GLU A 295 3.51 5.02 -5.97
CA GLU A 295 3.33 4.70 -7.40
C GLU A 295 2.88 5.88 -8.26
N ILE A 296 2.02 6.75 -7.72
CA ILE A 296 1.66 8.01 -8.39
C ILE A 296 2.90 8.89 -8.57
N THR A 297 3.67 9.11 -7.51
CA THR A 297 4.85 9.99 -7.60
C THR A 297 5.90 9.45 -8.57
N THR A 298 6.14 8.13 -8.58
CA THR A 298 7.09 7.48 -9.50
C THR A 298 6.61 7.58 -10.95
N TRP A 299 5.30 7.49 -11.21
CA TRP A 299 4.72 7.74 -12.55
C TRP A 299 5.04 9.13 -13.08
N TYR A 300 4.96 10.16 -12.22
CA TYR A 300 5.29 11.54 -12.63
C TYR A 300 6.80 11.85 -12.70
N GLY A 301 7.64 10.87 -12.35
CA GLY A 301 9.09 10.92 -12.51
C GLY A 301 9.89 11.02 -11.21
N TYR A 302 9.26 10.81 -10.04
CA TYR A 302 9.98 10.74 -8.77
C TYR A 302 11.06 9.65 -8.81
N LYS A 303 12.20 9.96 -8.19
CA LYS A 303 13.37 9.09 -8.04
C LYS A 303 13.89 9.17 -6.60
N CYS A 304 13.61 8.15 -5.79
CA CYS A 304 14.11 7.96 -4.44
C CYS A 304 15.63 7.76 -4.41
N ILE A 305 16.17 6.97 -5.34
CA ILE A 305 17.59 6.75 -5.54
C ILE A 305 17.93 7.38 -6.89
N GLY A 306 19.07 8.06 -7.03
CA GLY A 306 19.47 8.75 -8.28
C GLY A 306 19.66 7.87 -9.53
N LEU A 307 19.03 6.69 -9.59
CA LEU A 307 18.96 5.79 -10.73
C LEU A 307 17.73 6.11 -11.59
N PRO A 308 17.82 6.01 -12.93
CA PRO A 308 16.77 6.46 -13.85
C PRO A 308 15.53 5.57 -13.95
N VAL A 309 15.41 4.50 -13.15
CA VAL A 309 14.54 3.33 -13.41
C VAL A 309 13.23 3.29 -12.61
N GLU A 310 12.94 4.30 -11.78
CA GLU A 310 11.75 4.26 -10.90
C GLU A 310 10.41 4.50 -11.63
N TYR A 311 10.42 5.17 -12.79
CA TYR A 311 9.23 5.22 -13.64
C TYR A 311 8.80 3.82 -14.10
N ASP A 312 9.76 2.90 -14.26
CA ASP A 312 9.45 1.56 -14.72
C ASP A 312 8.88 0.67 -13.61
N SER A 313 9.01 1.01 -12.33
CA SER A 313 8.25 0.36 -11.23
C SER A 313 6.83 0.89 -11.13
N ALA A 314 6.59 2.16 -11.49
CA ALA A 314 5.28 2.81 -11.34
C ALA A 314 4.12 1.95 -11.86
N PHE A 315 3.29 1.43 -10.97
CA PHE A 315 2.16 0.55 -11.31
C PHE A 315 2.55 -0.65 -12.19
N SER A 316 3.72 -1.28 -11.95
CA SER A 316 4.04 -2.57 -12.58
C SER A 316 2.95 -3.59 -12.23
N TRP A 317 2.81 -4.62 -13.06
CA TRP A 317 1.62 -5.48 -13.03
C TRP A 317 1.43 -6.25 -11.71
N GLU A 318 2.51 -6.43 -10.95
CA GLU A 318 2.57 -7.07 -9.65
C GLU A 318 2.41 -6.11 -8.46
N ASP A 319 2.72 -4.83 -8.65
CA ASP A 319 3.11 -3.95 -7.54
C ASP A 319 1.93 -3.60 -6.62
N SER A 320 0.88 -2.98 -7.15
CA SER A 320 -0.27 -2.53 -6.35
C SER A 320 -0.94 -3.71 -5.62
N TYR A 321 -1.00 -4.88 -6.25
CA TYR A 321 -1.55 -6.10 -5.64
C TYR A 321 -0.65 -6.66 -4.54
N SER A 322 0.67 -6.63 -4.73
CA SER A 322 1.63 -7.04 -3.69
C SER A 322 1.56 -6.10 -2.47
N ASN A 323 1.42 -4.80 -2.72
CA ASN A 323 1.22 -3.78 -1.70
C ASN A 323 -0.08 -4.00 -0.90
N LEU A 324 -1.22 -4.21 -1.59
CA LEU A 324 -2.50 -4.52 -0.94
C LEU A 324 -2.41 -5.80 -0.09
N LEU A 325 -1.86 -6.87 -0.67
CA LEU A 325 -1.71 -8.16 0.00
C LEU A 325 -0.95 -8.03 1.32
N GLY A 326 0.09 -7.18 1.34
CA GLY A 326 0.84 -6.87 2.54
C GLY A 326 -0.02 -6.26 3.66
N THR A 327 -0.91 -5.31 3.33
CA THR A 327 -1.78 -4.67 4.33
C THR A 327 -2.74 -5.66 4.99
N MET A 328 -3.33 -6.57 4.21
CA MET A 328 -4.23 -7.59 4.74
C MET A 328 -3.50 -8.62 5.61
N ILE A 329 -2.31 -9.07 5.16
CA ILE A 329 -1.49 -10.01 5.92
C ILE A 329 -1.10 -9.41 7.28
N ALA A 330 -0.77 -8.12 7.33
CA ALA A 330 -0.49 -7.44 8.60
C ALA A 330 -1.68 -7.44 9.55
N VAL A 331 -2.88 -7.08 9.08
CA VAL A 331 -4.09 -7.10 9.91
C VAL A 331 -4.32 -8.50 10.48
N ARG A 332 -4.16 -9.54 9.65
CA ARG A 332 -4.27 -10.93 10.11
C ARG A 332 -3.20 -11.29 11.14
N ALA A 333 -1.94 -10.93 10.89
CA ALA A 333 -0.83 -11.24 11.79
C ALA A 333 -0.98 -10.53 13.15
N LEU A 334 -1.49 -9.29 13.16
CA LEU A 334 -1.77 -8.53 14.38
C LEU A 334 -2.93 -9.09 15.21
N GLN A 335 -3.71 -10.03 14.69
CA GLN A 335 -4.74 -10.73 15.47
C GLN A 335 -4.19 -11.99 16.16
N ASP A 336 -2.94 -12.37 15.90
CA ASP A 336 -2.30 -13.55 16.49
C ASP A 336 -1.95 -13.28 17.97
N ALA A 337 -2.54 -14.07 18.87
CA ALA A 337 -2.33 -14.00 20.31
C ALA A 337 -1.33 -15.06 20.84
N GLU A 338 -0.81 -15.91 19.96
CA GLU A 338 0.03 -17.06 20.32
C GLU A 338 1.50 -16.84 19.92
N HIS A 339 1.73 -16.24 18.75
CA HIS A 339 3.05 -16.12 18.15
C HIS A 339 3.59 -14.69 18.24
N SER A 340 4.92 -14.57 18.27
CA SER A 340 5.58 -13.28 18.11
C SER A 340 5.30 -12.66 16.75
N TYR A 341 5.35 -11.33 16.65
CA TYR A 341 5.07 -10.59 15.42
C TYR A 341 5.77 -11.18 14.18
N ASN A 342 7.09 -11.37 14.24
CA ASN A 342 7.85 -11.93 13.13
C ASN A 342 7.39 -13.34 12.74
N LYS A 343 7.01 -14.16 13.73
CA LYS A 343 6.52 -15.52 13.50
C LYS A 343 5.09 -15.52 12.94
N ALA A 344 4.19 -14.72 13.51
CA ALA A 344 2.82 -14.53 13.03
C ALA A 344 2.80 -14.04 11.57
N VAL A 345 3.62 -13.06 11.24
CA VAL A 345 3.79 -12.58 9.85
C VAL A 345 4.31 -13.69 8.94
N THR A 346 5.32 -14.44 9.36
CA THR A 346 5.84 -15.57 8.56
C THR A 346 4.74 -16.59 8.25
N ILE A 347 3.96 -16.98 9.27
CA ILE A 347 2.83 -17.91 9.12
C ILE A 347 1.79 -17.33 8.15
N ALA A 348 1.37 -16.08 8.36
CA ALA A 348 0.34 -15.43 7.57
C ALA A 348 0.75 -15.29 6.08
N ILE A 349 2.02 -14.96 5.80
CA ILE A 349 2.58 -14.97 4.45
C ILE A 349 2.51 -16.37 3.85
N ASP A 350 3.02 -17.38 4.54
CA ASP A 350 3.11 -18.75 4.01
C ASP A 350 1.72 -19.30 3.67
N GLU A 351 0.74 -19.08 4.55
CA GLU A 351 -0.64 -19.54 4.35
C GLU A 351 -1.35 -18.79 3.22
N GLU A 352 -1.16 -17.48 3.12
CA GLU A 352 -1.76 -16.68 2.05
C GLU A 352 -1.17 -17.04 0.68
N MET A 353 0.15 -17.23 0.61
CA MET A 353 0.83 -17.67 -0.61
C MET A 353 0.41 -19.09 -1.01
N GLN A 354 0.19 -19.99 -0.04
CA GLN A 354 -0.39 -21.31 -0.30
C GLN A 354 -1.82 -21.20 -0.86
N ARG A 355 -2.67 -20.34 -0.27
CA ARG A 355 -4.05 -20.13 -0.72
C ARG A 355 -4.13 -19.57 -2.14
N LEU A 356 -3.19 -18.70 -2.52
CA LEU A 356 -3.06 -18.19 -3.88
C LEU A 356 -2.44 -19.20 -4.86
N GLY A 357 -1.94 -20.33 -4.38
CA GLY A 357 -1.32 -21.38 -5.19
C GLY A 357 0.08 -20.99 -5.65
N VAL A 358 0.96 -20.63 -4.72
CA VAL A 358 2.37 -20.31 -5.00
C VAL A 358 3.08 -21.47 -5.70
N LEU A 359 3.84 -21.15 -6.75
CA LEU A 359 4.63 -22.13 -7.47
C LEU A 359 5.82 -22.59 -6.62
N PRO A 360 6.15 -23.89 -6.62
CA PRO A 360 7.20 -24.43 -5.76
C PRO A 360 8.61 -23.99 -6.17
N SER A 361 8.82 -23.59 -7.44
CA SER A 361 10.15 -23.29 -7.98
C SER A 361 10.28 -21.87 -8.50
N ALA A 362 11.38 -21.21 -8.11
CA ALA A 362 11.83 -19.94 -8.69
C ALA A 362 11.97 -19.99 -10.22
N GLY A 363 12.36 -21.15 -10.77
CA GLY A 363 12.45 -21.35 -12.21
C GLY A 363 11.09 -21.23 -12.90
N GLN A 364 10.02 -21.73 -12.28
CA GLN A 364 8.67 -21.64 -12.85
C GLN A 364 8.15 -20.20 -12.80
N ALA A 365 8.34 -19.50 -11.67
CA ALA A 365 7.98 -18.08 -11.54
C ALA A 365 8.73 -17.21 -12.59
N ARG A 366 10.03 -17.49 -12.79
CA ARG A 366 10.85 -16.83 -13.82
C ARG A 366 10.37 -17.16 -15.23
N LEU A 367 9.96 -18.40 -15.51
CA LEU A 367 9.45 -18.79 -16.82
C LEU A 367 8.12 -18.09 -17.15
N ALA A 368 7.22 -17.95 -16.18
CA ALA A 368 5.97 -17.19 -16.34
C ALA A 368 6.24 -15.71 -16.66
N SER A 369 7.25 -15.10 -16.05
CA SER A 369 7.68 -13.76 -16.44
C SER A 369 8.28 -13.76 -17.86
N LYS A 370 9.21 -14.67 -18.13
CA LYS A 370 9.93 -14.75 -19.41
C LYS A 370 9.00 -14.96 -20.61
N SER A 371 7.88 -15.67 -20.46
CA SER A 371 6.89 -15.84 -21.53
C SER A 371 6.22 -14.53 -21.96
N MET A 372 6.26 -13.50 -21.11
CA MET A 372 5.70 -12.18 -21.40
C MET A 372 6.73 -11.18 -21.96
N LYS A 373 7.99 -11.61 -22.17
CA LYS A 373 9.00 -10.77 -22.81
C LYS A 373 8.57 -10.39 -24.23
N GLY A 374 8.68 -9.10 -24.56
CA GLY A 374 8.20 -8.50 -25.81
C GLY A 374 6.80 -7.90 -25.69
N GLN A 375 5.93 -8.51 -24.88
CA GLN A 375 4.53 -8.11 -24.68
C GLN A 375 4.39 -7.19 -23.47
N TRP A 376 4.75 -7.67 -22.27
CA TRP A 376 4.59 -6.91 -21.03
C TRP A 376 5.82 -6.10 -20.64
N TYR A 377 6.98 -6.52 -21.11
CA TYR A 377 8.21 -5.78 -20.92
C TYR A 377 9.19 -6.05 -22.06
N THR A 378 10.06 -5.09 -22.33
CA THR A 378 11.22 -5.27 -23.22
C THR A 378 12.50 -4.89 -22.51
N GLY A 379 13.64 -5.26 -23.11
CA GLY A 379 14.95 -4.93 -22.57
C GLY A 379 15.83 -6.14 -22.27
N ILE A 380 17.08 -5.83 -21.97
CA ILE A 380 18.14 -6.82 -21.74
C ILE A 380 18.85 -6.63 -20.40
N PHE A 381 18.70 -5.47 -19.74
CA PHE A 381 19.35 -5.15 -18.48
C PHE A 381 18.63 -3.99 -17.78
N LEU A 382 18.86 -3.83 -16.47
CA LEU A 382 18.17 -2.87 -15.58
C LEU A 382 18.15 -1.42 -16.07
N LEU A 383 19.14 -0.95 -16.84
CA LEU A 383 19.17 0.42 -17.37
C LEU A 383 18.59 0.57 -18.78
N LEU A 384 18.22 -0.55 -19.42
CA LEU A 384 17.68 -0.63 -20.78
C LEU A 384 16.48 -1.60 -20.77
N PHE A 385 15.59 -1.42 -19.81
CA PHE A 385 14.30 -2.09 -19.79
C PHE A 385 13.17 -1.08 -19.97
N ASP A 386 12.04 -1.57 -20.45
CA ASP A 386 10.83 -0.80 -20.66
C ASP A 386 9.67 -1.65 -20.19
N MET A 387 8.97 -1.15 -19.17
CA MET A 387 7.79 -1.79 -18.60
C MET A 387 6.54 -1.30 -19.35
N LYS A 388 5.80 -2.25 -19.93
CA LYS A 388 4.63 -1.98 -20.80
C LYS A 388 3.31 -2.38 -20.17
N LYS A 389 3.27 -3.53 -19.49
CA LYS A 389 2.09 -3.97 -18.77
C LYS A 389 2.03 -3.26 -17.42
N ARG A 390 0.92 -2.60 -17.17
CA ARG A 390 0.62 -1.89 -15.92
C ARG A 390 -0.64 -2.46 -15.28
N ASN A 391 -0.72 -2.38 -13.95
CA ASN A 391 -1.95 -2.60 -13.22
C ASN A 391 -2.30 -1.33 -12.45
N PHE A 392 -3.31 -0.60 -12.94
CA PHE A 392 -3.78 0.66 -12.32
C PHE A 392 -4.96 0.46 -11.39
N ASP A 393 -5.38 -0.80 -11.20
CA ASP A 393 -6.43 -1.13 -10.26
C ASP A 393 -5.92 -0.88 -8.83
N ILE A 394 -6.58 0.04 -8.15
CA ILE A 394 -6.39 0.35 -6.73
C ILE A 394 -7.74 0.37 -5.98
N GLY A 395 -8.74 -0.34 -6.52
CA GLY A 395 -10.08 -0.50 -5.93
C GLY A 395 -10.88 0.78 -5.78
N LEU A 396 -10.64 1.80 -6.60
CA LEU A 396 -11.41 3.06 -6.58
C LEU A 396 -12.82 2.93 -7.17
N ASP A 397 -13.14 1.78 -7.71
CA ASP A 397 -14.13 1.63 -8.75
C ASP A 397 -15.21 0.62 -8.36
N ASP A 398 -14.87 -0.55 -7.85
CA ASP A 398 -15.79 -1.46 -7.14
C ASP A 398 -15.38 -1.77 -5.69
N GLY A 399 -14.23 -1.26 -5.23
CA GLY A 399 -13.71 -1.51 -3.89
C GLY A 399 -12.88 -2.79 -3.78
N ASP A 400 -12.67 -3.52 -4.87
CA ASP A 400 -11.79 -4.68 -4.93
C ASP A 400 -10.59 -4.38 -5.85
N MET A 401 -9.47 -5.04 -5.61
CA MET A 401 -8.32 -5.02 -6.50
C MET A 401 -8.08 -6.41 -7.07
N THR A 402 -7.91 -6.46 -8.39
CA THR A 402 -7.73 -7.69 -9.16
C THR A 402 -6.28 -7.85 -9.64
N PRO A 403 -5.66 -9.03 -9.44
CA PRO A 403 -4.28 -9.27 -9.89
C PRO A 403 -4.20 -9.46 -11.41
N THR A 404 -3.05 -9.10 -11.99
CA THR A 404 -2.75 -9.41 -13.39
C THR A 404 -2.13 -10.82 -13.51
N LEU A 405 -2.87 -11.75 -14.13
CA LEU A 405 -2.39 -13.12 -14.36
C LEU A 405 -1.66 -13.27 -15.69
N VAL A 406 -0.57 -14.04 -15.69
CA VAL A 406 0.10 -14.45 -16.93
C VAL A 406 -0.77 -15.49 -17.64
N PRO A 407 -1.08 -15.30 -18.94
CA PRO A 407 -1.89 -16.25 -19.68
C PRO A 407 -1.12 -17.57 -19.92
N HIS A 408 -1.83 -18.69 -19.87
CA HIS A 408 -1.32 -20.02 -20.22
C HIS A 408 -0.09 -20.51 -19.42
N VAL A 409 0.02 -20.15 -18.13
CA VAL A 409 1.04 -20.74 -17.26
C VAL A 409 0.75 -22.25 -17.10
N PRO A 410 1.65 -23.16 -17.53
CA PRO A 410 1.35 -24.60 -17.56
C PRO A 410 1.00 -25.20 -16.20
N GLN A 411 1.56 -24.64 -15.13
CA GLN A 411 1.29 -25.07 -13.75
C GLN A 411 -0.07 -24.60 -13.22
N CYS A 412 -0.75 -23.71 -13.95
CA CYS A 412 -2.00 -23.06 -13.56
C CYS A 412 -3.05 -23.12 -14.70
N PRO A 413 -3.50 -24.32 -15.13
CA PRO A 413 -4.28 -24.50 -16.37
C PRO A 413 -5.71 -23.93 -16.33
N ARG A 414 -6.19 -23.46 -15.17
CA ARG A 414 -7.52 -22.83 -14.96
C ARG A 414 -7.45 -21.77 -13.87
N ALA A 415 -6.39 -20.97 -13.89
CA ALA A 415 -6.23 -19.90 -12.93
C ALA A 415 -7.28 -18.82 -13.15
N GLU A 416 -8.04 -18.52 -12.10
CA GLU A 416 -8.89 -17.35 -12.01
C GLU A 416 -8.27 -16.37 -11.01
N PRO A 417 -8.28 -15.06 -11.32
CA PRO A 417 -7.73 -14.06 -10.42
C PRO A 417 -8.52 -14.07 -9.11
N GLN A 418 -7.80 -13.94 -7.99
CA GLN A 418 -8.42 -13.72 -6.69
C GLN A 418 -8.35 -12.23 -6.39
N SER A 419 -9.47 -11.53 -6.48
CA SER A 419 -9.55 -10.13 -6.07
C SER A 419 -9.65 -10.01 -4.54
N TYR A 420 -9.25 -8.86 -4.02
CA TYR A 420 -9.34 -8.54 -2.60
C TYR A 420 -9.89 -7.14 -2.35
N PRO A 421 -10.66 -6.95 -1.26
CA PRO A 421 -11.17 -5.64 -0.93
C PRO A 421 -10.04 -4.72 -0.53
N VAL A 422 -10.08 -3.48 -1.01
CA VAL A 422 -9.16 -2.45 -0.53
C VAL A 422 -9.59 -1.98 0.87
N PRO A 423 -8.65 -1.56 1.74
CA PRO A 423 -9.00 -1.11 3.08
C PRO A 423 -9.94 0.09 3.04
N THR A 424 -10.99 0.08 3.87
CA THR A 424 -11.95 1.19 4.00
C THR A 424 -11.94 1.75 5.42
N LEU A 425 -12.58 2.92 5.60
CA LEU A 425 -12.75 3.58 6.89
C LEU A 425 -14.18 3.46 7.43
N ASP A 426 -15.02 2.60 6.86
CA ASP A 426 -16.46 2.56 7.17
C ASP A 426 -16.73 2.24 8.64
N VAL A 427 -15.90 1.36 9.24
CA VAL A 427 -16.01 0.99 10.66
C VAL A 427 -15.82 2.17 11.61
N LEU A 428 -15.15 3.26 11.20
CA LEU A 428 -15.01 4.45 12.04
C LEU A 428 -16.38 5.08 12.34
N ALA A 429 -17.25 5.13 11.34
CA ALA A 429 -18.57 5.72 11.47
C ALA A 429 -19.46 4.95 12.47
N GLU A 430 -19.28 3.63 12.58
CA GLU A 430 -20.00 2.79 13.55
C GLU A 430 -19.74 3.19 15.01
N TYR A 431 -18.54 3.72 15.28
CA TYR A 431 -18.13 4.23 16.59
C TYR A 431 -18.25 5.76 16.70
N GLY A 432 -18.83 6.43 15.70
CA GLY A 432 -18.98 7.89 15.67
C GLY A 432 -17.68 8.66 15.45
N PHE A 433 -16.62 7.99 14.98
CA PHE A 433 -15.39 8.63 14.52
C PHE A 433 -15.54 9.12 13.08
N SER A 434 -14.85 10.20 12.75
CA SER A 434 -14.57 10.56 11.35
C SER A 434 -13.13 10.97 11.21
N VAL A 435 -12.50 10.59 10.09
CA VAL A 435 -11.11 10.91 9.80
C VAL A 435 -11.01 11.64 8.46
N THR A 436 -10.20 12.68 8.42
CA THR A 436 -9.79 13.36 7.19
C THR A 436 -8.31 13.10 6.97
N ILE A 437 -7.97 12.67 5.76
CA ILE A 437 -6.59 12.38 5.36
C ILE A 437 -6.22 13.34 4.23
N GLU A 438 -5.06 13.95 4.35
CA GLU A 438 -4.49 14.82 3.34
C GLU A 438 -3.05 14.42 3.03
N ILE A 439 -2.68 14.39 1.76
CA ILE A 439 -1.29 14.19 1.35
C ILE A 439 -0.74 15.54 0.94
N GLU A 440 0.42 15.91 1.49
CA GLU A 440 1.20 17.08 1.09
C GLU A 440 2.38 16.60 0.22
N PRO A 441 2.29 16.76 -1.12
CA PRO A 441 3.37 16.37 -2.01
C PRO A 441 4.59 17.28 -1.81
N ARG A 442 5.78 16.68 -1.71
CA ARG A 442 7.05 17.40 -1.48
C ARG A 442 8.16 17.01 -2.47
N GLU A 443 7.80 16.24 -3.48
CA GLU A 443 8.60 15.86 -4.62
C GLU A 443 8.76 17.07 -5.55
N TRP A 444 9.72 17.00 -6.47
CA TRP A 444 9.90 18.07 -7.47
C TRP A 444 8.76 18.08 -8.50
N GLU A 445 8.12 16.93 -8.67
CA GLU A 445 7.02 16.67 -9.60
C GLU A 445 5.67 17.17 -9.06
N LYS A 446 5.59 17.61 -7.79
CA LYS A 446 4.34 17.96 -7.10
C LYS A 446 3.43 18.88 -7.89
N ASP A 447 3.99 19.88 -8.59
CA ASP A 447 3.18 20.88 -9.27
C ASP A 447 2.48 20.27 -10.48
N LYS A 448 3.04 19.21 -11.09
CA LYS A 448 2.36 18.45 -12.14
C LYS A 448 1.13 17.75 -11.57
N ILE A 449 1.30 17.06 -10.44
CA ILE A 449 0.23 16.28 -9.80
C ILE A 449 -0.88 17.20 -9.27
N LEU A 450 -0.51 18.29 -8.59
CA LEU A 450 -1.47 19.27 -8.07
C LEU A 450 -2.27 19.94 -9.19
N ARG A 451 -1.65 20.22 -10.33
CA ARG A 451 -2.35 20.78 -11.51
C ARG A 451 -3.39 19.84 -12.10
N VAL A 452 -3.21 18.52 -12.00
CA VAL A 452 -4.21 17.54 -12.48
C VAL A 452 -5.52 17.70 -11.70
N VAL A 453 -5.43 17.95 -10.40
CA VAL A 453 -6.61 18.07 -9.52
C VAL A 453 -7.19 19.48 -9.53
N PHE A 454 -6.33 20.50 -9.39
CA PHE A 454 -6.76 21.87 -9.09
C PHE A 454 -6.60 22.84 -10.27
N GLY A 455 -6.08 22.38 -11.40
CA GLY A 455 -5.73 23.25 -12.52
C GLY A 455 -4.75 24.33 -12.07
N ASN A 456 -5.12 25.60 -12.24
CA ASN A 456 -4.29 26.73 -11.86
C ASN A 456 -4.54 27.24 -10.43
N ASP A 457 -5.47 26.64 -9.68
CA ASP A 457 -5.72 27.03 -8.29
C ASP A 457 -4.58 26.55 -7.37
N PRO A 458 -3.86 27.45 -6.68
CA PRO A 458 -2.69 27.08 -5.89
C PRO A 458 -3.11 26.37 -4.59
N GLN A 459 -3.11 25.04 -4.62
CA GLN A 459 -3.30 24.18 -3.46
C GLN A 459 -1.99 23.49 -3.06
N LYS A 460 -1.90 23.09 -1.79
CA LYS A 460 -0.70 22.42 -1.22
C LYS A 460 -0.91 20.95 -0.89
N ARG A 461 -2.16 20.52 -0.82
CA ARG A 461 -2.55 19.21 -0.31
C ARG A 461 -3.65 18.62 -1.18
N ILE A 462 -3.67 17.30 -1.26
CA ILE A 462 -4.76 16.54 -1.86
C ILE A 462 -5.50 15.76 -0.78
N ASN A 463 -6.81 15.58 -0.94
CA ASN A 463 -7.58 14.62 -0.18
C ASN A 463 -7.69 13.33 -1.00
N PRO A 464 -7.09 12.20 -0.56
CA PRO A 464 -7.09 10.98 -1.34
C PRO A 464 -8.48 10.46 -1.69
N GLN A 465 -9.47 10.62 -0.80
CA GLN A 465 -10.84 10.12 -1.00
C GLN A 465 -11.55 10.78 -2.19
N THR A 466 -11.15 11.99 -2.56
CA THR A 466 -11.80 12.77 -3.62
C THR A 466 -10.90 12.96 -4.82
N HIS A 467 -9.59 13.04 -4.62
CA HIS A 467 -8.64 13.43 -5.66
C HIS A 467 -7.91 12.25 -6.30
N LEU A 468 -7.80 11.07 -5.65
CA LEU A 468 -7.10 9.93 -6.27
C LEU A 468 -7.77 9.49 -7.57
N ALA A 469 -9.11 9.44 -7.64
CA ALA A 469 -9.82 9.08 -8.86
C ALA A 469 -9.47 10.01 -10.04
N ILE A 470 -9.38 11.32 -9.79
CA ILE A 470 -9.01 12.31 -10.82
C ILE A 470 -7.58 12.08 -11.30
N ILE A 471 -6.65 11.83 -10.36
CA ILE A 471 -5.24 11.59 -10.68
C ILE A 471 -5.08 10.27 -11.46
N MET A 472 -5.75 9.21 -11.03
CA MET A 472 -5.69 7.91 -11.68
C MET A 472 -6.31 7.91 -13.07
N ASP A 473 -7.43 8.61 -13.27
CA ASP A 473 -8.02 8.80 -14.61
C ASP A 473 -7.02 9.50 -15.55
N HIS A 474 -6.28 10.50 -15.07
CA HIS A 474 -5.25 11.17 -15.86
C HIS A 474 -4.07 10.23 -16.19
N ILE A 475 -3.58 9.48 -15.20
CA ILE A 475 -2.51 8.48 -15.38
C ILE A 475 -2.92 7.43 -16.42
N GLN A 476 -4.15 6.92 -16.34
CA GLN A 476 -4.69 5.94 -17.29
C GLN A 476 -4.80 6.53 -18.71
N GLN A 477 -5.18 7.80 -18.86
CA GLN A 477 -5.17 8.47 -20.17
C GLN A 477 -3.76 8.61 -20.75
N GLU A 478 -2.77 8.99 -19.94
CA GLU A 478 -1.36 9.02 -20.37
C GLU A 478 -0.87 7.62 -20.75
N ALA A 479 -1.21 6.60 -19.96
CA ALA A 479 -0.91 5.21 -20.24
C ALA A 479 -1.57 4.76 -21.55
N ALA A 480 -2.81 5.17 -21.80
CA ALA A 480 -3.52 4.83 -23.02
C ALA A 480 -2.87 5.43 -24.27
N ALA A 481 -2.40 6.67 -24.16
CA ALA A 481 -1.67 7.35 -25.22
C ALA A 481 -0.29 6.70 -25.48
N LYS A 482 0.37 6.19 -24.43
CA LYS A 482 1.72 5.62 -24.51
C LYS A 482 1.74 4.14 -24.90
N TYR A 483 0.89 3.33 -24.30
CA TYR A 483 0.95 1.87 -24.37
C TYR A 483 -0.17 1.24 -25.18
N GLY A 484 -1.34 1.89 -25.27
CA GLY A 484 -2.45 1.42 -26.10
C GLY A 484 -3.83 1.68 -25.49
N PRO A 485 -4.90 1.63 -26.30
CA PRO A 485 -6.25 2.01 -25.90
C PRO A 485 -6.88 1.12 -24.81
N GLU A 486 -6.28 -0.03 -24.48
CA GLU A 486 -6.71 -0.91 -23.39
C GLU A 486 -6.65 -0.25 -22.01
N TYR A 487 -5.80 0.76 -21.82
CA TYR A 487 -5.74 1.55 -20.58
C TYR A 487 -6.70 2.74 -20.59
N ASN A 488 -7.49 2.93 -21.66
CA ASN A 488 -8.37 4.08 -21.74
C ASN A 488 -9.53 3.90 -20.74
N PRO A 489 -9.73 4.86 -19.81
CA PRO A 489 -10.86 4.84 -18.89
C PRO A 489 -12.23 4.83 -19.60
N GLY A 490 -12.33 5.22 -20.87
CA GLY A 490 -13.56 5.15 -21.66
C GLY A 490 -13.87 3.80 -22.30
N ASN A 491 -12.90 2.88 -22.40
CA ASN A 491 -13.07 1.58 -23.05
C ASN A 491 -13.58 0.47 -22.10
N ARG A 492 -14.08 0.88 -20.92
CA ARG A 492 -14.65 0.06 -19.83
C ARG A 492 -15.99 -0.64 -20.17
N LEU A 493 -16.15 -1.20 -21.38
CA LEU A 493 -17.36 -1.93 -21.79
C LEU A 493 -17.34 -3.44 -21.46
N HIS A 494 -16.31 -3.94 -20.77
CA HIS A 494 -16.28 -5.35 -20.34
C HIS A 494 -16.10 -5.62 -18.84
N GLU A 495 -15.99 -4.60 -17.98
CA GLU A 495 -16.15 -4.77 -16.52
C GLU A 495 -16.50 -3.39 -15.91
N PRO A 496 -17.61 -3.28 -15.13
CA PRO A 496 -18.13 -2.01 -14.67
C PRO A 496 -17.54 -1.67 -13.32
N GLN A 497 -16.72 -0.63 -13.25
CA GLN A 497 -16.27 -0.11 -11.98
C GLN A 497 -16.21 1.42 -12.11
N TYR A 498 -16.47 2.17 -11.03
CA TYR A 498 -16.72 3.62 -10.88
C TYR A 498 -18.20 3.98 -10.74
N VAL A 499 -18.59 4.17 -9.48
CA VAL A 499 -19.71 5.05 -9.10
C VAL A 499 -19.31 6.48 -9.43
N GLN A 500 -19.96 7.08 -10.42
CA GLN A 500 -19.88 8.52 -10.67
C GLN A 500 -20.34 9.28 -9.43
N THR A 501 -19.44 10.01 -8.77
CA THR A 501 -19.86 11.13 -7.92
C THR A 501 -20.24 12.28 -8.85
N GLY A 502 -21.54 12.59 -8.87
CA GLY A 502 -22.12 13.62 -9.73
C GLY A 502 -21.51 15.00 -9.49
N ARG A 503 -21.47 15.79 -10.58
CA ARG A 503 -21.12 17.23 -10.58
C ARG A 503 -21.96 18.06 -9.64
#